data_AF-A0A1I6LK15-F1
#
_entry.id   AF-A0A1I6LK15-F1
#
_cell.length_a   1.000
_cell.length_b   1.000
_cell.length_c   1.000
_cell.angle_alpha   90.00
_cell.angle_beta   90.00
_cell.angle_gamma   90.00
#
_symmetry.space_group_name_H-M   'P 1'
#
loop_
_entity.id
_entity.type
_entity.pdbx_description
1 polymer ?
#
loop_
_entity_poly.entity_id
_entity_poly.type
_entity_poly.pdbx_seq_one_letter_code
_entity_poly.pdbx_strand_id
1 'polypeptide(L)'
;MSLPPTPRRRAPLATAALVAGATLLAFATTGCAIQPPKPWEKGALARPEMTMGGDVLGDRFAQHIYTSKENASGGNGVGGGGCGCN
;
A
#
# COMPACT_ATOMS: atom_id res chain seq x y z
N MET A 1 -42.43 -1.12 -41.26
CA MET A 1 -41.41 -0.65 -40.29
C MET A 1 -40.67 -1.87 -39.79
N SER A 2 -39.52 -2.19 -40.39
CA SER A 2 -38.68 -3.31 -39.93
C SER A 2 -37.23 -2.90 -40.21
N LEU A 3 -36.54 -2.35 -39.20
CA LEU A 3 -35.11 -2.05 -39.29
C LEU A 3 -34.30 -3.35 -39.29
N PRO A 4 -33.21 -3.45 -40.07
CA PRO A 4 -32.32 -4.60 -40.03
C PRO A 4 -31.54 -4.65 -38.71
N PRO A 5 -31.20 -5.85 -38.19
CA PRO A 5 -30.38 -5.99 -36.99
C PRO A 5 -28.95 -5.47 -37.26
N THR A 6 -28.45 -4.60 -36.41
CA THR A 6 -27.07 -4.09 -36.46
C THR A 6 -26.06 -5.21 -36.12
N PRO A 7 -24.96 -5.36 -36.88
CA PRO A 7 -23.94 -6.35 -36.56
C PRO A 7 -23.21 -5.93 -35.27
N ARG A 8 -23.27 -6.78 -34.24
CA ARG A 8 -22.51 -6.60 -32.99
C ARG A 8 -21.00 -6.55 -33.31
N ARG A 9 -20.38 -5.36 -33.19
CA ARG A 9 -18.93 -5.16 -33.25
C ARG A 9 -18.25 -5.88 -32.07
N ARG A 10 -17.96 -7.17 -32.22
CA ARG A 10 -17.20 -7.97 -31.23
C ARG A 10 -15.68 -7.74 -31.31
N ALA A 11 -15.20 -7.21 -32.44
CA ALA A 11 -13.77 -7.07 -32.75
C ALA A 11 -12.95 -6.10 -31.85
N PRO A 12 -13.43 -4.91 -31.44
CA PRO A 12 -12.59 -3.95 -30.70
C PRO A 12 -12.40 -4.32 -29.21
N LEU A 13 -13.32 -5.13 -28.65
CA LEU A 13 -13.26 -5.58 -27.25
C LEU A 13 -12.20 -6.68 -27.06
N ALA A 14 -12.05 -7.58 -28.03
CA ALA A 14 -11.07 -8.66 -27.97
C ALA A 14 -9.62 -8.13 -28.11
N THR A 15 -9.39 -7.17 -29.01
CA THR A 15 -8.09 -6.50 -29.14
C THR A 15 -7.77 -5.63 -27.92
N ALA A 16 -8.76 -4.91 -27.37
CA ALA A 16 -8.57 -4.15 -26.13
C ALA A 16 -8.20 -5.05 -24.94
N ALA A 17 -8.84 -6.23 -24.81
CA ALA A 17 -8.53 -7.20 -23.76
C ALA A 17 -7.13 -7.81 -23.92
N LEU A 18 -6.70 -8.11 -25.15
CA LEU A 18 -5.34 -8.61 -25.43
C LEU A 18 -4.27 -7.55 -25.10
N VAL A 19 -4.50 -6.29 -25.46
CA VAL A 19 -3.58 -5.19 -25.13
C VAL A 19 -3.51 -4.99 -23.62
N ALA A 20 -4.65 -5.00 -22.91
CA ALA A 20 -4.70 -4.88 -21.46
C ALA A 20 -4.01 -6.05 -20.74
N GLY A 21 -4.17 -7.28 -21.25
CA GLY A 21 -3.47 -8.45 -20.71
C GLY A 21 -1.96 -8.38 -20.90
N ALA A 22 -1.51 -7.96 -22.10
CA ALA A 22 -0.09 -7.80 -22.39
C ALA A 22 0.57 -6.70 -21.55
N THR A 23 -0.12 -5.57 -21.32
CA THR A 23 0.38 -4.51 -20.45
C THR A 23 0.46 -4.97 -18.99
N LEU A 24 -0.56 -5.65 -18.47
CA LEU A 24 -0.50 -6.20 -17.10
C LEU A 24 0.68 -7.17 -16.91
N LEU A 25 0.90 -8.06 -17.88
CA LEU A 25 1.97 -9.04 -17.83
C LEU A 25 3.35 -8.38 -17.88
N ALA A 26 3.52 -7.33 -18.68
CA ALA A 26 4.76 -6.55 -18.73
C ALA A 26 5.07 -5.91 -17.37
N PHE A 27 4.08 -5.29 -16.70
CA PHE A 27 4.29 -4.69 -15.37
C PHE A 27 4.61 -5.72 -14.29
N ALA A 28 3.98 -6.89 -14.34
CA ALA A 28 4.17 -7.96 -13.35
C ALA A 28 5.62 -8.49 -13.28
N THR A 29 6.42 -8.30 -14.33
CA THR A 29 7.80 -8.82 -14.40
C THR A 29 8.89 -7.80 -14.04
N THR A 30 8.52 -6.54 -13.74
CA THR A 30 9.47 -5.45 -13.48
C THR A 30 10.26 -5.58 -12.16
N GLY A 31 9.85 -6.47 -11.25
CA GLY A 31 10.50 -6.65 -9.95
C GLY A 31 11.80 -7.49 -9.97
N CYS A 32 12.07 -8.26 -11.03
CA CYS A 32 13.16 -9.25 -11.03
C CYS A 32 14.54 -8.68 -11.43
N ALA A 33 14.64 -7.40 -11.80
CA ALA A 33 15.85 -6.78 -12.33
C ALA A 33 16.55 -5.81 -11.37
N ILE A 34 16.18 -5.81 -10.08
CA ILE A 34 16.76 -4.88 -9.09
C ILE A 34 18.13 -5.39 -8.65
N GLN A 35 19.18 -4.60 -8.88
CA GLN A 35 20.52 -4.88 -8.39
C GLN A 35 20.51 -4.82 -6.85
N PRO A 36 21.02 -5.85 -6.14
CA PRO A 36 21.08 -5.81 -4.68
C PRO A 36 21.98 -4.65 -4.21
N PRO A 37 21.61 -3.96 -3.12
CA PRO A 37 22.42 -2.87 -2.59
C PRO A 37 23.77 -3.39 -2.10
N LYS A 38 24.79 -2.56 -2.24
CA LYS A 38 26.15 -2.90 -1.79
C LYS A 38 26.19 -2.98 -0.26
N PRO A 39 27.10 -3.77 0.34
CA PRO A 39 27.11 -4.00 1.78
C PRO A 39 27.12 -2.73 2.65
N TRP A 40 27.77 -1.66 2.21
CA TRP A 40 27.87 -0.37 2.90
C TRP A 40 26.65 0.54 2.70
N GLU A 41 25.81 0.29 1.69
CA GLU A 41 24.56 1.05 1.45
C GLU A 41 23.47 0.64 2.46
N LYS A 42 23.61 -0.52 3.10
CA LYS A 42 22.65 -1.04 4.09
C LYS A 42 22.51 -0.16 5.33
N GLY A 43 23.54 0.63 5.69
CA GLY A 43 23.50 1.50 6.86
C GLY A 43 22.39 2.55 6.80
N ALA A 44 22.05 3.03 5.59
CA ALA A 44 20.95 3.98 5.40
C ALA A 44 19.56 3.31 5.42
N LEU A 45 19.48 2.02 5.07
CA LEU A 45 18.21 1.28 4.91
C LEU A 45 17.73 0.61 6.20
N ALA A 46 18.59 0.47 7.21
CA ALA A 46 18.27 -0.27 8.43
C ALA A 46 18.74 0.48 9.69
N ARG A 47 18.43 1.77 9.77
CA ARG A 47 18.68 2.57 10.98
C ARG A 47 17.89 2.00 12.17
N PRO A 48 18.47 1.99 13.39
CA PRO A 48 17.79 1.49 14.58
C PRO A 48 16.43 2.16 14.82
N GLU A 49 16.33 3.46 14.54
CA GLU A 49 15.10 4.24 14.71
C GLU A 49 13.94 3.79 13.79
N MET A 50 14.23 3.09 12.68
CA MET A 50 13.20 2.56 11.77
C MET A 50 12.60 1.23 12.25
N THR A 51 13.14 0.64 13.32
CA THR A 51 12.55 -0.55 13.95
C THR A 51 11.26 -0.19 14.69
N MET A 52 10.37 -1.16 14.90
CA MET A 52 9.19 -0.92 15.74
C MET A 52 9.65 -0.60 17.17
N GLY A 53 9.28 0.58 17.68
CA GLY A 53 9.77 1.07 18.97
C GLY A 53 11.19 1.65 18.94
N GLY A 54 11.79 1.81 17.76
CA GLY A 54 13.14 2.35 17.59
C GLY A 54 13.26 3.85 17.88
N ASP A 55 12.16 4.60 17.72
CA ASP A 55 12.06 6.02 18.06
C ASP A 55 10.99 6.24 19.16
N VAL A 56 11.42 6.08 20.40
CA VAL A 56 10.54 6.23 21.58
C VAL A 56 9.92 7.64 21.63
N LEU A 57 10.66 8.67 21.25
CA LEU A 57 10.18 10.04 21.32
C LEU A 57 9.11 10.30 20.25
N GLY A 58 9.37 9.88 19.01
CA GLY A 58 8.39 9.91 17.93
C GLY A 58 7.11 9.14 18.28
N ASP A 59 7.26 7.96 18.86
CA ASP A 59 6.13 7.13 19.31
C ASP A 59 5.28 7.84 20.37
N ARG A 60 5.92 8.52 21.35
CA ARG A 60 5.19 9.30 22.37
C ARG A 60 4.41 10.46 21.73
N PHE A 61 5.01 11.18 20.79
CA PHE A 61 4.32 12.28 20.09
C PHE A 61 3.16 11.77 19.25
N ALA A 62 3.35 10.68 18.50
CA ALA A 62 2.29 10.06 17.72
C ALA A 62 1.12 9.62 18.60
N GLN A 63 1.41 8.99 19.75
CA GLN A 63 0.38 8.59 20.72
C GLN A 63 -0.35 9.79 21.33
N HIS A 64 0.35 10.87 21.67
CA HIS A 64 -0.26 12.09 22.19
C HIS A 64 -1.22 12.73 21.17
N ILE A 65 -0.80 12.82 19.90
CA ILE A 65 -1.63 13.35 18.81
C ILE A 65 -2.86 12.45 18.60
N TYR A 66 -2.67 11.14 18.59
CA TYR A 66 -3.75 10.18 18.39
C TYR A 66 -4.81 10.25 19.49
N THR A 67 -4.39 10.21 20.76
CA THR A 67 -5.31 10.37 21.90
C THR A 67 -6.04 11.70 21.88
N SER A 68 -5.36 12.79 21.50
CA SER A 68 -5.95 14.13 21.44
C SER A 68 -7.00 14.28 20.33
N LYS A 69 -6.82 13.59 19.19
CA LYS A 69 -7.73 13.66 18.05
C LYS A 69 -8.91 12.71 18.19
N GLU A 70 -8.65 11.50 18.66
CA GLU A 70 -9.64 10.41 18.63
C GLU A 70 -10.38 10.23 19.96
N ASN A 71 -10.10 11.08 20.97
CA ASN A 71 -10.53 10.88 22.36
C ASN A 71 -10.23 9.43 22.86
N ALA A 72 -9.20 8.81 22.28
CA ALA A 72 -8.86 7.42 22.53
C ALA A 72 -7.89 7.35 23.71
N SER A 73 -8.36 6.85 24.85
CA SER A 73 -7.52 6.51 26.00
C SER A 73 -7.08 5.04 25.90
N GLY A 74 -5.77 4.77 25.95
CA GLY A 74 -5.20 3.42 25.81
C GLY A 74 -4.14 3.35 24.71
N GLY A 75 -2.89 3.00 25.08
CA GLY A 75 -1.73 3.10 24.19
C GLY A 75 -1.61 2.00 23.12
N ASN A 76 -0.65 2.16 22.20
CA ASN A 76 -0.45 1.33 21.01
C ASN A 76 0.26 -0.02 21.30
N GLY A 77 -0.33 -0.92 22.10
CA GLY A 77 0.27 -2.21 22.46
C GLY A 77 -0.73 -3.34 22.71
N VAL A 78 -0.21 -4.57 22.92
CA VAL A 78 -1.00 -5.76 23.31
C VAL A 78 -1.51 -5.55 24.75
N GLY A 79 -2.67 -4.92 24.88
CA GLY A 79 -3.17 -4.36 26.15
C GLY A 79 -3.72 -2.94 26.04
N GLY A 80 -3.62 -2.31 24.87
CA GLY A 80 -4.29 -1.06 24.50
C GLY A 80 -5.79 -1.21 24.34
N GLY A 81 -6.48 -1.63 25.39
CA GLY A 81 -7.94 -1.65 25.46
C GLY A 81 -8.44 -0.25 25.78
N GLY A 82 -8.75 0.54 24.76
CA GLY A 82 -9.43 1.81 24.94
C GLY A 82 -10.93 1.63 24.96
N CYS A 83 -11.56 1.79 26.13
CA CYS A 83 -13.01 1.91 26.25
C CYS A 83 -13.50 3.35 25.93
N GLY A 84 -12.60 4.31 25.66
CA GLY A 84 -12.92 5.59 25.01
C GLY A 84 -13.91 6.54 25.69
N CYS A 85 -14.48 6.16 26.84
CA CYS A 85 -15.48 6.95 27.56
C CYS A 85 -14.86 7.48 28.86
N ASN A 86 -14.75 8.80 28.97
CA ASN A 86 -14.69 9.48 30.28
C ASN A 86 -16.08 9.45 30.92
#